data_AF-A0A1E5A751-F1
#
_entry.id   AF-A0A1E5A751-F1
#
_cell.length_a   1.000
_cell.length_b   1.000
_cell.length_c   1.000
_cell.angle_alpha   90.00
_cell.angle_beta   90.00
_cell.angle_gamma   90.00
#
_symmetry.space_group_name_H-M   'P 1'
#
loop_
_entity.id
_entity.type
_entity.pdbx_description
1 polymer ?
#
loop_
_entity_poly.entity_id
_entity_poly.type
_entity_poly.pdbx_seq_one_letter_code
_entity_poly.pdbx_strand_id
1 'polypeptide(L)'
;MVKILKPIGTSRWLLRNYPKLTLKQISDFCSIDFVEVMVIKNQLDKGVVIAESNPVFDGYVSIEELNKASEDNSHVIKFLKGNDINFKPTKRTFIPIIEKQKKNSAIFWLIRNYENITDEQIKKLTKSSYSTIKKVKGNNFYPPLNINSPLKLGLCSKELFEEVLNNLKNTN
;
A
#
# COMPACT_ATOMS: atom_id res chain seq x y z
N MET A 1 3.37 -16.01 -26.40
CA MET A 1 2.95 -14.60 -26.26
C MET A 1 2.67 -14.33 -24.78
N VAL A 2 3.30 -13.31 -24.20
CA VAL A 2 2.97 -12.86 -22.84
C VAL A 2 1.62 -12.15 -22.91
N LYS A 3 0.67 -12.52 -22.05
CA LYS A 3 -0.69 -11.96 -22.04
C LYS A 3 -0.91 -11.22 -20.74
N ILE A 4 -1.31 -9.94 -20.82
CA ILE A 4 -1.70 -9.15 -19.65
C ILE A 4 -3.04 -9.68 -19.12
N LEU A 5 -3.10 -9.99 -17.83
CA LEU A 5 -4.31 -10.54 -17.20
C LEU A 5 -5.45 -9.52 -17.08
N LYS A 6 -5.12 -8.24 -16.91
CA LYS A 6 -6.08 -7.14 -16.68
C LYS A 6 -5.82 -5.97 -17.63
N PRO A 7 -6.06 -6.13 -18.94
CA PRO A 7 -5.63 -5.15 -19.95
C PRO A 7 -6.29 -3.76 -19.76
N ILE A 8 -7.60 -3.71 -19.46
CA ILE A 8 -8.35 -2.45 -19.22
C ILE A 8 -7.83 -1.70 -17.98
N GLY A 9 -7.62 -2.42 -16.88
CA GLY A 9 -7.09 -1.82 -15.65
C GLY A 9 -5.64 -1.35 -15.79
N THR A 10 -4.88 -2.06 -16.63
CA THR A 10 -3.46 -1.75 -16.91
C THR A 10 -3.32 -0.53 -17.82
N SER A 11 -4.11 -0.46 -18.90
CA SER A 11 -4.10 0.71 -19.81
C SER A 11 -4.52 1.99 -19.09
N ARG A 12 -5.54 1.91 -18.22
CA ARG A 12 -5.93 3.03 -17.37
C ARG A 12 -4.81 3.49 -16.43
N TRP A 13 -4.11 2.53 -15.81
CA TRP A 13 -2.99 2.85 -14.93
C TRP A 13 -1.86 3.55 -15.71
N LEU A 14 -1.54 3.08 -16.91
CA LEU A 14 -0.52 3.71 -17.77
C LEU A 14 -0.91 5.13 -18.18
N LEU A 15 -2.15 5.34 -18.64
CA LEU A 15 -2.68 6.67 -18.99
C LEU A 15 -2.58 7.68 -17.85
N ARG A 16 -2.82 7.23 -16.61
CA ARG A 16 -2.79 8.09 -15.42
C ARG A 16 -1.37 8.43 -14.96
N ASN A 17 -0.45 7.47 -15.01
CA ASN A 17 0.89 7.63 -14.43
C ASN A 17 1.94 8.10 -15.46
N TYR A 18 1.73 7.84 -16.75
CA TYR A 18 2.66 8.16 -17.83
C TYR A 18 1.94 8.94 -18.95
N PRO A 19 1.64 10.24 -18.74
CA PRO A 19 0.88 11.04 -19.70
C PRO A 19 1.62 11.30 -21.02
N LYS A 20 2.93 11.04 -21.07
CA LYS A 20 3.76 11.16 -22.27
C LYS A 20 3.66 9.96 -23.22
N LEU A 21 3.15 8.81 -22.74
CA LEU A 21 2.95 7.64 -23.60
C LEU A 21 1.82 7.90 -24.59
N THR A 22 2.05 7.47 -25.83
CA THR A 22 1.03 7.54 -26.86
C THR A 22 -0.04 6.47 -26.65
N LEU A 23 -1.28 6.75 -27.06
CA LEU A 23 -2.38 5.78 -26.99
C LEU A 23 -2.08 4.52 -27.81
N LYS A 24 -1.29 4.65 -28.88
CA LYS A 24 -0.85 3.54 -29.71
C LYS A 24 0.12 2.61 -28.94
N GLN A 25 1.11 3.16 -28.27
CA GLN A 25 2.02 2.37 -27.42
C GLN A 25 1.27 1.61 -26.33
N ILE A 26 0.26 2.23 -25.71
CA ILE A 26 -0.58 1.60 -24.68
C ILE A 26 -1.47 0.50 -25.29
N SER A 27 -2.06 0.74 -26.46
CA SER A 27 -2.86 -0.22 -27.22
C SER A 27 -2.04 -1.46 -27.59
N ASP A 28 -0.85 -1.26 -28.15
CA ASP A 28 0.07 -2.32 -28.57
C ASP A 28 0.54 -3.15 -27.35
N PHE A 29 0.92 -2.49 -26.25
CA PHE A 29 1.37 -3.17 -25.03
C PHE A 29 0.26 -3.97 -24.34
N CYS A 30 -0.93 -3.38 -24.19
CA CYS A 30 -2.07 -4.03 -23.55
C CYS A 30 -2.82 -5.01 -24.45
N SER A 31 -2.47 -5.08 -25.74
CA SER A 31 -3.18 -5.87 -26.76
C SER A 31 -4.69 -5.58 -26.78
N ILE A 32 -5.04 -4.30 -26.74
CA ILE A 32 -6.41 -3.78 -26.83
C ILE A 32 -6.51 -2.80 -27.98
N ASP A 33 -7.69 -2.64 -28.56
CA ASP A 33 -7.88 -1.76 -29.71
C ASP A 33 -7.70 -0.29 -29.33
N PHE A 34 -7.18 0.50 -30.27
CA PHE A 34 -6.95 1.94 -30.09
C PHE A 34 -8.22 2.69 -29.64
N VAL A 35 -9.37 2.34 -30.21
CA VAL A 35 -10.67 2.95 -29.85
C VAL A 35 -11.02 2.67 -28.39
N GLU A 36 -10.72 1.48 -27.88
CA GLU A 36 -10.96 1.12 -26.49
C GLU A 36 -10.08 1.95 -25.54
N VAL A 37 -8.81 2.16 -25.89
CA VAL A 37 -7.90 3.04 -25.13
C VAL A 37 -8.43 4.47 -25.09
N MET A 38 -8.97 4.98 -26.20
CA MET A 38 -9.59 6.32 -26.24
C MET A 38 -10.80 6.41 -25.30
N VAL A 39 -11.66 5.38 -25.28
CA VAL A 39 -12.81 5.32 -24.37
C VAL A 39 -12.34 5.35 -22.92
N ILE A 40 -11.32 4.55 -22.57
CA ILE A 40 -10.75 4.50 -21.22
C ILE A 40 -10.14 5.85 -20.82
N LYS A 41 -9.43 6.53 -21.73
CA LYS A 41 -8.89 7.87 -21.49
C LYS A 41 -10.02 8.87 -21.19
N ASN A 42 -11.07 8.87 -22.01
CA ASN A 42 -12.22 9.76 -21.79
C ASN A 42 -12.93 9.48 -20.45
N GLN A 43 -13.03 8.22 -20.04
CA GLN A 43 -13.57 7.84 -18.73
C GLN A 43 -12.67 8.29 -17.58
N LEU A 44 -11.35 8.21 -17.75
CA LEU A 44 -10.36 8.70 -16.79
C LEU A 44 -10.48 10.23 -16.63
N ASP A 45 -10.56 10.98 -17.73
CA ASP A 45 -10.70 12.45 -17.73
C ASP A 45 -12.02 12.89 -17.06
N LYS A 46 -13.09 12.10 -17.19
CA LYS A 46 -14.38 12.31 -16.51
C LYS A 46 -14.39 11.89 -15.03
N GLY A 47 -13.29 11.39 -14.50
CA GLY A 47 -13.18 10.98 -13.10
C GLY A 47 -13.94 9.69 -12.74
N VAL A 48 -14.33 8.87 -13.73
CA VAL A 48 -15.01 7.58 -13.47
C VAL A 48 -14.05 6.66 -12.72
N VAL A 49 -14.46 6.12 -11.58
CA VAL A 49 -13.62 5.24 -10.75
C VAL A 49 -13.68 3.81 -11.28
N ILE A 50 -12.57 3.30 -11.82
CA ILE A 50 -12.41 1.94 -12.34
C ILE A 50 -11.19 1.31 -11.66
N ALA A 51 -11.22 -0.01 -11.44
CA ALA A 51 -10.10 -0.74 -10.87
C ALA A 51 -8.85 -0.66 -11.78
N GLU A 52 -7.73 -0.26 -11.20
CA GLU A 52 -6.44 -0.13 -11.89
C GLU A 52 -5.52 -1.30 -11.54
N SER A 53 -4.61 -1.66 -12.45
CA SER A 53 -3.60 -2.69 -12.23
C SER A 53 -2.23 -2.17 -12.66
N ASN A 54 -1.24 -2.28 -11.79
CA ASN A 54 0.08 -1.70 -12.02
C ASN A 54 0.98 -2.74 -12.73
N PRO A 55 1.33 -2.53 -14.02
CA PRO A 55 2.11 -3.50 -14.78
C PRO A 55 3.57 -3.60 -14.33
N VAL A 56 4.10 -2.57 -13.67
CA VAL A 56 5.43 -2.61 -13.07
C VAL A 56 5.41 -3.49 -11.82
N PHE A 57 4.38 -3.34 -10.99
CA PHE A 57 4.21 -4.18 -9.81
C PHE A 57 3.90 -5.63 -10.18
N ASP A 58 3.13 -5.85 -11.24
CA ASP A 58 2.81 -7.19 -11.73
C ASP A 58 3.99 -7.84 -12.48
N GLY A 59 5.10 -7.12 -12.69
CA GLY A 59 6.31 -7.64 -13.32
C GLY A 59 6.22 -7.78 -14.84
N TYR A 60 5.29 -7.10 -15.51
CA TYR A 60 5.17 -7.10 -16.97
C TYR A 60 6.20 -6.18 -17.64
N VAL A 61 6.57 -5.06 -17.03
CA VAL A 61 7.43 -4.02 -17.61
C VAL A 61 8.27 -3.32 -16.52
N SER A 62 9.48 -2.87 -16.83
CA SER A 62 10.28 -2.06 -15.90
C SER A 62 9.95 -0.57 -16.00
N ILE A 63 10.27 0.18 -14.95
CA ILE A 63 10.15 1.65 -14.95
C ILE A 63 11.05 2.26 -16.04
N GLU A 64 12.27 1.73 -16.19
CA GLU A 64 13.23 2.18 -17.20
C GLU A 64 12.70 2.03 -18.62
N GLU A 65 12.00 0.93 -18.91
CA GLU A 65 11.39 0.69 -20.21
C GLU A 65 10.24 1.67 -20.49
N LEU A 66 9.40 1.96 -19.49
CA LEU A 66 8.35 2.98 -19.62
C LEU A 66 8.90 4.39 -19.79
N ASN A 67 10.04 4.70 -19.17
CA ASN A 67 10.71 5.99 -19.35
C ASN A 67 11.25 6.14 -20.77
N LYS A 68 11.91 5.11 -21.31
CA LYS A 68 12.35 5.10 -22.72
C LYS A 68 11.18 5.29 -23.68
N ALA A 69 10.08 4.57 -23.45
CA ALA A 69 8.86 4.70 -24.23
C ALA A 69 8.22 6.10 -24.13
N SER A 70 8.43 6.81 -23.02
CA SER A 70 7.94 8.17 -22.81
C SER A 70 8.79 9.24 -23.50
N GLU A 71 10.02 8.90 -23.90
CA GLU A 71 10.93 9.78 -24.64
C GLU A 71 10.83 9.57 -26.15
N ASP A 72 10.48 8.36 -26.59
CA ASP A 72 10.32 7.99 -28.00
C ASP A 72 8.92 7.41 -28.27
N ASN A 73 8.11 8.18 -29.01
CA ASN A 73 6.75 7.82 -29.41
C ASN A 73 6.68 6.61 -30.35
N SER A 74 7.79 6.28 -31.02
CA SER A 74 7.89 5.12 -31.92
C SER A 74 8.38 3.85 -31.22
N HIS A 75 8.83 3.97 -29.97
CA HIS A 75 9.36 2.86 -29.20
C HIS A 75 8.25 1.88 -28.80
N VAL A 76 8.48 0.60 -29.09
CA VAL A 76 7.59 -0.50 -28.72
C VAL A 76 7.98 -1.01 -27.34
N ILE A 77 7.07 -0.86 -26.37
CA ILE A 77 7.27 -1.30 -24.98
C ILE A 77 7.49 -2.82 -24.95
N LYS A 78 8.62 -3.25 -24.43
CA LYS A 78 8.95 -4.67 -24.31
C LYS A 78 8.53 -5.24 -22.96
N PHE A 79 7.98 -6.45 -22.97
CA PHE A 79 7.75 -7.21 -21.75
C PHE A 79 9.07 -7.59 -21.10
N LEU A 80 9.10 -7.56 -19.76
CA LEU A 80 10.17 -8.15 -19.00
C LEU A 80 10.27 -9.64 -19.32
N LYS A 81 11.46 -10.10 -19.69
CA LYS A 81 11.73 -11.52 -19.85
C LYS A 81 11.89 -12.13 -18.45
N GLY A 82 11.48 -13.38 -18.28
CA GLY A 82 11.34 -14.04 -16.98
C GLY A 82 12.57 -14.08 -16.06
N ASN A 83 13.73 -13.60 -16.52
CA ASN A 83 14.97 -13.51 -15.75
C ASN A 83 15.24 -12.11 -15.16
N ASP A 84 14.52 -11.07 -15.56
CA ASP A 84 14.73 -9.67 -15.11
C ASP A 84 13.78 -9.26 -13.97
N ILE A 85 12.92 -10.17 -13.53
CA ILE A 85 12.01 -9.94 -12.42
C ILE A 85 12.79 -10.08 -11.10
N ASN A 86 13.52 -9.03 -10.72
CA ASN A 86 13.94 -8.82 -9.32
C ASN A 86 12.73 -8.41 -8.46
N PHE A 87 11.62 -9.14 -8.59
CA PHE A 87 10.51 -9.02 -7.65
C PHE A 87 10.96 -9.73 -6.39
N LYS A 88 11.41 -8.98 -5.39
CA LYS A 88 11.36 -9.46 -4.01
C LYS A 88 9.89 -9.36 -3.61
N PRO A 89 9.08 -10.45 -3.65
CA PRO A 89 7.75 -10.36 -3.09
C PRO A 89 7.91 -9.90 -1.65
N THR A 90 7.37 -8.72 -1.33
CA THR A 90 7.23 -8.32 0.06
C THR A 90 6.26 -9.35 0.62
N LYS A 91 6.78 -10.40 1.28
CA LYS A 91 5.95 -11.39 1.97
C LYS A 91 5.01 -10.60 2.86
N ARG A 92 3.75 -10.47 2.45
CA ARG A 92 2.69 -10.00 3.35
C ARG A 92 2.53 -11.12 4.35
N THR A 93 3.27 -11.02 5.46
CA THR A 93 3.13 -11.95 6.57
C THR A 93 1.69 -11.83 7.04
N PHE A 94 0.91 -12.87 6.78
CA PHE A 94 -0.45 -12.95 7.27
C PHE A 94 -0.40 -12.89 8.80
N ILE A 95 -1.00 -11.84 9.37
CA ILE A 95 -1.17 -11.72 10.81
C ILE A 95 -2.52 -12.35 11.15
N PRO A 96 -2.56 -13.44 11.93
CA PRO A 96 -3.81 -14.05 12.36
C PRO A 96 -4.76 -13.02 13.01
N ILE A 97 -6.06 -13.20 12.82
CA ILE A 97 -7.11 -12.27 13.29
C ILE A 97 -6.97 -12.01 14.81
N ILE A 98 -6.66 -13.05 15.57
CA ILE A 98 -6.48 -12.99 17.02
C ILE A 98 -5.32 -12.05 17.39
N GLU A 99 -4.17 -12.18 16.73
CA GLU A 99 -3.01 -11.31 16.99
C GLU A 99 -3.31 -9.86 16.62
N LYS A 100 -4.05 -9.64 15.53
CA LYS A 100 -4.51 -8.31 15.11
C LYS A 100 -5.43 -7.69 16.16
N GLN A 101 -6.37 -8.46 16.71
CA GLN A 101 -7.26 -7.99 17.78
C GLN A 101 -6.48 -7.66 19.06
N LYS A 102 -5.50 -8.47 19.45
CA LYS A 102 -4.61 -8.17 20.60
C LYS A 102 -3.89 -6.84 20.41
N LYS A 103 -3.29 -6.61 19.25
CA LYS A 103 -2.61 -5.35 18.93
C LYS A 103 -3.55 -4.15 18.97
N ASN A 104 -4.74 -4.26 18.36
CA ASN A 104 -5.73 -3.19 18.39
C ASN A 104 -6.23 -2.87 19.81
N SER A 105 -6.47 -3.91 20.63
CA SER A 105 -6.85 -3.78 22.04
C SER A 105 -5.82 -3.01 22.86
N ALA A 106 -4.53 -3.37 22.69
CA ALA A 106 -3.44 -2.68 23.38
C ALA A 106 -3.30 -1.21 22.96
N ILE A 107 -3.41 -0.90 21.66
CA ILE A 107 -3.35 0.48 21.16
C ILE A 107 -4.49 1.31 21.76
N PHE A 108 -5.72 0.77 21.74
CA PHE A 108 -6.88 1.46 22.29
C PHE A 108 -6.73 1.71 23.80
N TRP A 109 -6.21 0.74 24.55
CA TRP A 109 -5.91 0.89 25.97
C TRP A 109 -4.89 2.02 26.21
N LEU A 110 -3.80 2.08 25.43
CA LEU A 110 -2.77 3.12 25.60
C LEU A 110 -3.32 4.53 25.36
N ILE A 111 -4.09 4.74 24.29
CA ILE A 111 -4.68 6.04 23.96
C ILE A 111 -5.64 6.50 25.06
N ARG A 112 -6.42 5.56 25.64
CA ARG A 112 -7.38 5.87 26.70
C ARG A 112 -6.73 6.21 28.04
N ASN A 113 -5.57 5.62 28.36
CA ASN A 113 -4.91 5.81 29.65
C ASN A 113 -3.85 6.92 29.65
N TYR A 114 -3.29 7.24 28.48
CA TYR A 114 -2.22 8.23 28.34
C TYR A 114 -2.53 9.20 27.20
N GLU A 115 -2.99 10.40 27.54
CA GLU A 115 -3.40 11.42 26.54
C GLU A 115 -2.20 11.95 25.72
N ASN A 116 -1.01 12.03 26.33
CA ASN A 116 0.20 12.57 25.70
C ASN A 116 1.08 11.52 25.00
N ILE A 117 0.56 10.31 24.74
CA ILE A 117 1.36 9.24 24.15
C ILE A 117 1.57 9.41 22.63
N THR A 118 2.82 9.39 22.19
CA THR A 118 3.18 9.58 20.79
C THR A 118 2.99 8.29 19.97
N ASP A 119 2.80 8.44 18.66
CA ASP A 119 2.66 7.29 17.74
C ASP A 119 3.90 6.38 17.77
N GLU A 120 5.08 6.96 17.99
CA GLU A 120 6.34 6.22 18.07
C GLU A 120 6.40 5.34 19.33
N GLN A 121 5.96 5.89 20.48
CA GLN A 121 5.86 5.15 21.74
C GLN A 121 4.83 4.02 21.65
N ILE A 122 3.65 4.28 21.08
CA ILE A 122 2.63 3.24 20.83
C ILE A 122 3.21 2.14 19.93
N LYS A 123 3.94 2.51 18.87
CA LYS A 123 4.57 1.56 17.96
C LYS A 123 5.61 0.70 18.67
N LYS A 124 6.47 1.30 19.51
CA LYS A 124 7.49 0.60 20.32
C LYS A 124 6.84 -0.42 21.27
N LEU A 125 5.74 -0.05 21.92
CA LEU A 125 5.03 -0.90 22.87
C LEU A 125 4.22 -2.03 22.24
N THR A 126 3.57 -1.78 21.10
CA THR A 126 2.61 -2.73 20.51
C THR A 126 3.16 -3.51 19.33
N LYS A 127 4.35 -3.14 18.82
CA LYS A 127 4.96 -3.70 17.60
C LYS A 127 3.97 -3.70 16.41
N SER A 128 3.20 -2.62 16.31
CA SER A 128 2.17 -2.41 15.29
C SER A 128 2.64 -1.46 14.20
N SER A 129 1.96 -1.45 13.06
CA SER A 129 2.27 -0.51 11.98
C SER A 129 1.61 0.86 12.23
N TYR A 130 2.20 1.94 11.70
CA TYR A 130 1.59 3.28 11.77
C TYR A 130 0.18 3.32 11.18
N SER A 131 -0.07 2.54 10.12
CA SER A 131 -1.40 2.46 9.51
C SER A 131 -2.44 1.87 10.46
N THR A 132 -2.04 0.91 11.31
CA THR A 132 -2.90 0.34 12.36
C THR A 132 -3.17 1.36 13.46
N ILE A 133 -2.15 2.08 13.92
CA ILE A 133 -2.28 3.08 14.98
C ILE A 133 -3.24 4.20 14.56
N LYS A 134 -3.06 4.75 13.35
CA LYS A 134 -3.96 5.77 12.78
C LYS A 134 -5.40 5.29 12.66
N LYS A 135 -5.61 4.03 12.27
CA LYS A 135 -6.94 3.43 12.20
C LYS A 135 -7.62 3.37 13.57
N VAL A 136 -6.90 2.99 14.62
CA VAL A 136 -7.44 2.92 15.99
C VAL A 136 -7.69 4.31 16.58
N LYS A 137 -6.84 5.30 16.25
CA LYS A 137 -7.03 6.70 16.66
C LYS A 137 -8.19 7.40 15.93
N GLY A 138 -8.60 6.92 14.76
CA GLY A 138 -9.67 7.53 13.98
C GLY A 138 -11.05 7.39 14.63
N ASN A 139 -11.90 8.41 14.49
CA ASN A 139 -13.23 8.47 15.12
C ASN A 139 -14.17 7.30 14.75
N ASN A 140 -13.96 6.62 13.62
CA ASN A 140 -14.80 5.52 13.14
C ASN A 140 -14.29 4.13 13.56
N PHE A 141 -13.44 4.05 14.59
CA PHE A 141 -12.93 2.77 15.07
C PHE A 141 -13.86 2.14 16.11
N TYR A 142 -14.36 0.93 15.81
CA TYR A 142 -15.13 0.15 16.78
C TYR A 142 -14.22 -0.35 17.91
N PRO A 143 -14.51 -0.02 19.17
CA PRO A 143 -13.69 -0.47 20.29
C PRO A 143 -13.72 -2.01 20.39
N PRO A 144 -12.59 -2.66 20.70
CA PRO A 144 -12.55 -4.10 20.87
C PRO A 144 -13.31 -4.51 22.14
N LEU A 145 -13.97 -5.67 22.09
CA LEU A 145 -14.75 -6.22 23.21
C LEU A 145 -13.93 -6.34 24.51
N ASN A 146 -12.66 -6.77 24.39
CA ASN A 146 -11.76 -6.95 25.52
C ASN A 146 -10.56 -6.02 25.39
N ILE A 147 -10.58 -4.92 26.16
CA ILE A 147 -9.51 -3.93 26.20
C ILE A 147 -8.51 -4.34 27.30
N ASN A 148 -7.26 -4.61 26.94
CA ASN A 148 -6.20 -5.00 27.87
C ASN A 148 -4.91 -4.23 27.60
N SER A 149 -4.08 -4.06 28.63
CA SER A 149 -2.78 -3.40 28.51
C SER A 149 -1.80 -4.22 27.66
N PRO A 150 -0.83 -3.57 26.99
CA PRO A 150 0.19 -4.28 26.20
C PRO A 150 1.02 -5.25 27.06
N LEU A 151 1.22 -4.95 28.35
CA LEU A 151 1.86 -5.83 29.32
C LEU A 151 1.07 -7.12 29.54
N LYS A 152 -0.23 -7.01 29.82
CA LYS A 152 -1.11 -8.16 30.06
C LYS A 152 -1.24 -9.05 28.82
N LEU A 153 -1.14 -8.45 27.63
CA LEU A 153 -1.20 -9.15 26.36
C LEU A 153 0.16 -9.74 25.93
N GLY A 154 1.24 -9.49 26.69
CA GLY A 154 2.58 -9.98 26.38
C GLY A 154 3.22 -9.31 25.15
N LEU A 155 2.78 -8.10 24.79
CA LEU A 155 3.31 -7.37 23.62
C LEU A 155 4.62 -6.62 23.93
N CYS A 156 4.81 -6.20 25.19
CA CYS A 156 5.99 -5.51 25.69
C CYS A 156 6.47 -6.10 27.02
N SER A 157 7.76 -5.92 27.35
CA SER A 157 8.31 -6.21 28.67
C SER A 157 7.97 -5.10 29.68
N LYS A 158 8.04 -5.42 30.98
CA LYS A 158 7.81 -4.46 32.06
C LYS A 158 8.80 -3.29 32.00
N GLU A 159 10.07 -3.60 31.79
CA GLU A 159 11.17 -2.63 31.65
C GLU A 159 10.89 -1.62 30.53
N LEU A 160 10.50 -2.10 29.35
CA LEU A 160 10.23 -1.25 28.19
C LEU A 160 8.99 -0.38 28.42
N PHE A 161 7.99 -0.89 29.12
CA PHE A 161 6.81 -0.11 29.48
C PHE A 161 7.17 1.03 30.43
N GLU A 162 7.94 0.75 31.49
CA GLU A 162 8.41 1.77 32.45
C GLU A 162 9.33 2.81 31.80
N GLU A 163 10.22 2.39 30.89
CA GLU A 163 11.06 3.31 30.11
C GLU A 163 10.21 4.34 29.34
N VAL A 164 9.16 3.87 28.64
CA VAL A 164 8.26 4.75 27.89
C VAL A 164 7.50 5.71 28.81
N LEU A 165 7.06 5.24 29.99
CA LEU A 165 6.39 6.09 30.96
C LEU A 165 7.31 7.17 31.54
N ASN A 166 8.58 6.86 31.78
CA ASN A 166 9.55 7.86 32.25
C ASN A 166 9.81 8.93 31.18
N ASN A 167 9.92 8.52 29.91
CA ASN A 167 10.07 9.46 28.80
C ASN A 167 8.85 10.39 28.67
N LEU A 168 7.64 9.88 28.91
CA LEU A 168 6.42 10.72 28.93
C LEU A 168 6.46 11.80 30.01
N LYS A 169 6.99 11.49 31.20
CA LYS A 169 7.11 12.46 32.30
C LYS A 169 8.15 13.55 32.02
N ASN A 170 9.22 13.22 31.32
CA ASN A 170 10.32 14.15 30.99
C ASN A 170 10.00 15.10 29.81
N THR A 171 8.86 14.91 29.14
CA THR A 171 8.45 15.77 28.00
C THR A 171 7.47 16.88 28.44
N ASN A 172 7.20 16.99 29.76
CA ASN A 172 6.50 18.10 30.41
C ASN A 172 7.50 18.91 31.24
#